data_AF-A0AAU7E5D5-F1
#
_entry.id   AF-A0AAU7E5D5-F1
#
_cell.length_a   1.000
_cell.length_b   1.000
_cell.length_c   1.000
_cell.angle_alpha   90.00
_cell.angle_beta   90.00
_cell.angle_gamma   90.00
#
_symmetry.space_group_name_H-M   'P 1'
#
loop_
_entity.id
_entity.type
_entity.pdbx_description
1 polymer ?
#
loop_
_entity_poly.entity_id
_entity_poly.type
_entity_poly.pdbx_seq_one_letter_code
_entity_poly.pdbx_strand_id
1 'polypeptide(L)'
;MKIQDISGKVIYENENIQSLEKLLIECAEKRISLQNADFRKQRFNAIIFENLDLKGADFSNSSFECCDFINCNLYEADFSNCILKFDIFKNNLCTKTIFDNIKLEMIDPLEFHNTFYQCSFKKADFNDCDFRYCSFEECDLNEVIICNVLGDMKQICSLQVDSFKIAFTKDIIAIGCKNESLDWWKKASDDLIKDERNNYSQTWNAYKDILFKIIDIKFGGLR
;
A
#
# COMPACT_ATOMS: atom_id res chain seq x y z
N MET A 1 2.50 32.91 -3.56
CA MET A 1 1.73 31.73 -3.98
C MET A 1 0.54 31.53 -3.07
N LYS A 2 -0.54 30.86 -3.52
CA LYS A 2 -1.75 30.62 -2.72
C LYS A 2 -2.30 29.22 -2.94
N ILE A 3 -2.98 28.70 -1.92
CA ILE A 3 -3.81 27.49 -1.95
C ILE A 3 -5.25 27.93 -1.73
N GLN A 4 -6.15 27.40 -2.55
CA GLN A 4 -7.57 27.74 -2.54
C GLN A 4 -8.40 26.48 -2.34
N ASP A 5 -9.64 26.63 -1.89
CA ASP A 5 -10.63 25.56 -1.95
C ASP A 5 -11.32 25.51 -3.33
N ILE A 6 -12.18 24.52 -3.54
CA ILE A 6 -12.91 24.31 -4.80
C ILE A 6 -13.84 25.47 -5.18
N SER A 7 -14.19 26.36 -4.25
CA SER A 7 -15.00 27.57 -4.51
C SER A 7 -14.14 28.76 -4.95
N GLY A 8 -12.82 28.62 -4.92
CA GLY A 8 -11.85 29.67 -5.19
C GLY A 8 -11.54 30.53 -3.97
N LYS A 9 -12.04 30.20 -2.78
CA LYS A 9 -11.67 30.93 -1.56
C LYS A 9 -10.23 30.59 -1.20
N VAL A 10 -9.45 31.62 -0.88
CA VAL A 10 -8.06 31.45 -0.42
C VAL A 10 -8.06 30.81 0.97
N ILE A 11 -7.42 29.65 1.09
CA ILE A 11 -7.15 28.98 2.37
C ILE A 11 -5.90 29.59 3.00
N TYR A 12 -4.83 29.69 2.20
CA TYR A 12 -3.56 30.25 2.63
C TYR A 12 -2.84 30.89 1.47
N GLU A 13 -2.17 32.01 1.72
CA GLU A 13 -1.31 32.67 0.74
C GLU A 13 -0.08 33.28 1.41
N ASN A 14 1.03 33.25 0.69
CA ASN A 14 2.25 33.94 1.07
C ASN A 14 2.91 34.48 -0.20
N GLU A 15 2.97 35.81 -0.32
CA GLU A 15 3.51 36.51 -1.50
C GLU A 15 5.02 36.29 -1.67
N ASN A 16 5.75 36.00 -0.59
CA ASN A 16 7.19 35.77 -0.63
C ASN A 16 7.57 34.36 -1.09
N ILE A 17 6.59 33.45 -1.15
CA ILE A 17 6.81 32.06 -1.58
C ILE A 17 6.35 31.88 -3.02
N GLN A 18 7.23 31.29 -3.84
CA GLN A 18 7.01 31.10 -5.28
C GLN A 18 6.87 29.62 -5.70
N SER A 19 7.09 28.65 -4.81
CA SER A 19 6.90 27.22 -5.11
C SER A 19 5.89 26.58 -4.16
N LEU A 20 5.16 25.59 -4.66
CA LEU A 20 4.14 24.89 -3.88
C LEU A 20 4.78 24.17 -2.69
N GLU A 21 5.88 23.46 -2.93
CA GLU A 21 6.64 22.74 -1.91
C GLU A 21 6.96 23.61 -0.69
N LYS A 22 7.53 24.81 -0.92
CA LYS A 22 7.85 25.76 0.17
C LYS A 22 6.59 26.24 0.90
N LEU A 23 5.48 26.41 0.16
CA LEU A 23 4.23 26.84 0.77
C LEU A 23 3.64 25.74 1.65
N LEU A 24 3.73 24.47 1.22
CA LEU A 24 3.30 23.30 1.98
C LEU A 24 4.16 23.10 3.24
N ILE A 25 5.49 23.23 3.13
CA ILE A 25 6.41 23.19 4.29
C ILE A 25 6.00 24.25 5.32
N GLU A 26 5.78 25.49 4.89
CA GLU A 26 5.36 26.56 5.79
C GLU A 26 3.98 26.27 6.41
N CYS A 27 3.06 25.68 5.65
CA CYS A 27 1.76 25.26 6.17
C CYS A 27 1.92 24.19 7.26
N ALA A 28 2.80 23.19 7.06
CA ALA A 28 3.07 22.16 8.05
C ALA A 28 3.70 22.76 9.32
N GLU A 29 4.74 23.59 9.18
CA GLU A 29 5.44 24.25 10.30
C GLU A 29 4.49 25.12 11.13
N LYS A 30 3.62 25.89 10.47
CA LYS A 30 2.64 26.77 11.11
C LYS A 30 1.33 26.07 11.48
N ARG A 31 1.19 24.77 11.17
CA ARG A 31 -0.03 23.97 11.36
C ARG A 31 -1.27 24.61 10.73
N ILE A 32 -1.10 25.16 9.53
CA ILE A 32 -2.20 25.70 8.72
C ILE A 32 -3.04 24.52 8.23
N SER A 33 -4.34 24.58 8.50
CA SER A 33 -5.29 23.61 7.98
C SER A 33 -5.51 23.84 6.48
N LEU A 34 -5.32 22.80 5.68
CA LEU A 34 -5.53 22.79 4.23
C LEU A 34 -6.79 22.00 3.85
N GLN A 35 -7.79 22.01 4.74
CA GLN A 35 -9.05 21.31 4.52
C GLN A 35 -9.76 21.82 3.26
N ASN A 36 -10.28 20.89 2.46
CA ASN A 36 -10.96 21.15 1.20
C ASN A 36 -10.12 21.88 0.15
N ALA A 37 -8.79 21.87 0.29
CA ALA A 37 -7.90 22.44 -0.70
C ALA A 37 -8.10 21.80 -2.07
N ASP A 38 -8.11 22.63 -3.11
CA ASP A 38 -8.24 22.24 -4.50
C ASP A 38 -6.86 21.99 -5.12
N PHE A 39 -6.56 20.72 -5.34
CA PHE A 39 -5.37 20.21 -5.98
C PHE A 39 -5.70 19.41 -7.24
N ARG A 40 -6.88 19.64 -7.83
CA ARG A 40 -7.36 18.89 -9.00
C ARG A 40 -6.55 19.16 -10.26
N LYS A 41 -6.48 18.15 -11.13
CA LYS A 41 -5.94 18.24 -12.49
C LYS A 41 -4.52 18.83 -12.54
N GLN A 42 -3.74 18.57 -11.50
CA GLN A 42 -2.36 19.02 -11.38
C GLN A 42 -1.40 17.90 -11.76
N ARG A 43 -0.16 18.30 -12.07
CA ARG A 43 0.96 17.38 -12.17
C ARG A 43 1.95 17.73 -11.08
N PHE A 44 2.12 16.85 -10.11
CA PHE A 44 3.08 17.00 -9.03
C PHE A 44 4.29 16.12 -9.31
N ASN A 45 5.47 16.71 -9.18
CA ASN A 45 6.74 16.00 -9.30
C ASN A 45 7.59 16.37 -8.10
N ALA A 46 8.07 15.37 -7.35
CA ALA A 46 8.94 15.59 -6.20
C ALA A 46 8.37 16.57 -5.16
N ILE A 47 7.06 16.48 -4.88
CA ILE A 47 6.39 17.31 -3.86
C ILE A 47 6.18 16.50 -2.59
N ILE A 48 6.55 17.08 -1.45
CA ILE A 48 6.36 16.49 -0.13
C ILE A 48 5.13 17.09 0.54
N PHE A 49 4.13 16.25 0.77
CA PHE A 49 2.97 16.49 1.62
C PHE A 49 3.21 15.77 2.95
N GLU A 50 3.76 16.49 3.94
CA GLU A 50 4.09 15.91 5.24
C GLU A 50 3.44 16.67 6.39
N ASN A 51 2.81 15.94 7.31
CA ASN A 51 2.18 16.48 8.53
C ASN A 51 1.10 17.55 8.23
N LEU A 52 0.37 17.40 7.11
CA LEU A 52 -0.65 18.35 6.68
C LEU A 52 -2.06 17.88 7.06
N ASP A 53 -2.92 18.83 7.42
CA ASP A 53 -4.35 18.60 7.54
C ASP A 53 -5.03 18.82 6.18
N LEU A 54 -5.23 17.73 5.44
CA LEU A 54 -5.76 17.70 4.08
C LEU A 54 -7.16 17.07 4.02
N LYS A 55 -7.91 17.12 5.13
CA LYS A 55 -9.27 16.55 5.17
C LYS A 55 -10.16 17.20 4.10
N GLY A 56 -10.84 16.37 3.32
CA GLY A 56 -11.70 16.81 2.22
C GLY A 56 -10.96 17.44 1.04
N ALA A 57 -9.62 17.45 1.02
CA ALA A 57 -8.86 18.00 -0.10
C ALA A 57 -9.13 17.19 -1.38
N ASP A 58 -9.23 17.89 -2.51
CA ASP A 58 -9.58 17.32 -3.79
C ASP A 58 -8.35 17.28 -4.70
N PHE A 59 -7.78 16.08 -4.86
CA PHE A 59 -6.66 15.79 -5.74
C PHE A 59 -7.12 15.19 -7.08
N SER A 60 -8.43 15.08 -7.34
CA SER A 60 -8.95 14.28 -8.45
C SER A 60 -8.37 14.69 -9.81
N ASN A 61 -8.16 13.68 -10.66
CA ASN A 61 -7.58 13.80 -12.00
C ASN A 61 -6.14 14.34 -12.03
N SER A 62 -5.39 14.24 -10.94
CA SER A 62 -3.98 14.65 -10.87
C SER A 62 -3.02 13.48 -11.11
N SER A 63 -1.77 13.79 -11.45
CA SER A 63 -0.70 12.79 -11.50
C SER A 63 0.42 13.15 -10.54
N PHE A 64 0.98 12.14 -9.90
CA PHE A 64 2.06 12.24 -8.93
C PHE A 64 3.23 11.38 -9.42
N GLU A 65 4.43 11.96 -9.41
CA GLU A 65 5.66 11.24 -9.66
C GLU A 65 6.70 11.61 -8.60
N CYS A 66 7.19 10.61 -7.86
CA CYS A 66 8.15 10.77 -6.76
C CYS A 66 7.69 11.76 -5.67
N CYS A 67 6.41 11.83 -5.38
CA CYS A 67 5.81 12.65 -4.33
C CYS A 67 5.61 11.84 -3.05
N ASP A 68 5.64 12.54 -1.91
CA ASP A 68 5.51 11.91 -0.59
C ASP A 68 4.23 12.39 0.09
N PHE A 69 3.39 11.46 0.54
CA PHE A 69 2.28 11.70 1.45
C PHE A 69 2.56 10.99 2.77
N ILE A 70 2.97 11.74 3.78
CA ILE A 70 3.44 11.19 5.05
C ILE A 70 2.73 11.89 6.21
N ASN A 71 2.14 11.10 7.12
CA ASN A 71 1.49 11.61 8.35
C ASN A 71 0.39 12.66 8.07
N CYS A 72 -0.29 12.60 6.93
CA CYS A 72 -1.33 13.55 6.57
C CYS A 72 -2.71 13.09 7.06
N ASN A 73 -3.57 14.05 7.40
CA ASN A 73 -4.99 13.78 7.56
C ASN A 73 -5.67 13.79 6.19
N LEU A 74 -6.03 12.62 5.66
CA LEU A 74 -6.69 12.46 4.35
C LEU A 74 -8.16 12.03 4.49
N TYR A 75 -8.76 12.26 5.66
CA TYR A 75 -10.16 11.95 5.91
C TYR A 75 -11.05 12.61 4.84
N GLU A 76 -11.88 11.83 4.15
CA GLU A 76 -12.76 12.28 3.05
C GLU A 76 -12.05 13.03 1.89
N ALA A 77 -10.73 12.90 1.74
CA ALA A 77 -10.01 13.43 0.57
C ALA A 77 -10.35 12.63 -0.71
N ASP A 78 -10.16 13.25 -1.88
CA ASP A 78 -10.49 12.65 -3.19
C ASP A 78 -9.24 12.52 -4.07
N PHE A 79 -8.83 11.28 -4.36
CA PHE A 79 -7.75 10.89 -5.29
C PHE A 79 -8.30 10.16 -6.53
N SER A 80 -9.57 10.38 -6.88
CA SER A 80 -10.20 9.71 -8.01
C SER A 80 -9.53 10.07 -9.33
N ASN A 81 -9.35 9.07 -10.18
CA ASN A 81 -8.68 9.18 -11.49
C ASN A 81 -7.22 9.68 -11.39
N CYS A 82 -6.58 9.51 -10.23
CA CYS A 82 -5.18 9.84 -10.07
C CYS A 82 -4.25 8.72 -10.56
N ILE A 83 -3.03 9.10 -10.93
CA ILE A 83 -1.93 8.16 -11.16
C ILE A 83 -0.85 8.48 -10.13
N LEU A 84 -0.47 7.50 -9.32
CA LEU A 84 0.64 7.58 -8.38
C LEU A 84 1.78 6.71 -8.90
N LYS A 85 2.97 7.27 -9.03
CA LYS A 85 4.14 6.61 -9.61
C LYS A 85 5.41 6.89 -8.81
N PHE A 86 6.04 5.84 -8.31
CA PHE A 86 7.21 5.95 -7.40
C PHE A 86 6.96 6.78 -6.13
N ASP A 87 5.69 6.98 -5.76
CA ASP A 87 5.32 7.83 -4.64
C ASP A 87 5.42 7.09 -3.30
N ILE A 88 5.72 7.82 -2.23
CA ILE A 88 5.62 7.33 -0.85
C ILE A 88 4.23 7.71 -0.33
N PHE A 89 3.52 6.75 0.26
CA PHE A 89 2.20 6.99 0.83
C PHE A 89 2.10 6.24 2.17
N LYS A 90 2.39 6.92 3.28
CA LYS A 90 2.54 6.28 4.60
C LYS A 90 1.89 7.03 5.75
N ASN A 91 1.41 6.26 6.72
CA ASN A 91 0.95 6.77 8.01
C ASN A 91 -0.12 7.86 7.88
N ASN A 92 -0.89 7.83 6.80
CA ASN A 92 -1.95 8.80 6.54
C ASN A 92 -3.25 8.32 7.17
N LEU A 93 -4.03 9.25 7.71
CA LEU A 93 -5.39 8.96 8.15
C LEU A 93 -6.32 8.86 6.92
N CYS A 94 -6.48 7.65 6.40
CA CYS A 94 -7.31 7.37 5.23
C CYS A 94 -8.66 6.78 5.66
N THR A 95 -9.56 7.63 6.13
CA THR A 95 -10.94 7.24 6.43
C THR A 95 -11.90 7.89 5.45
N LYS A 96 -12.75 7.10 4.79
CA LYS A 96 -13.70 7.57 3.77
C LYS A 96 -13.05 8.33 2.61
N THR A 97 -11.75 8.12 2.39
CA THR A 97 -11.01 8.68 1.28
C THR A 97 -11.44 7.99 -0.02
N ILE A 98 -11.54 8.74 -1.11
CA ILE A 98 -11.96 8.24 -2.41
C ILE A 98 -10.73 8.01 -3.29
N PHE A 99 -10.59 6.80 -3.83
CA PHE A 99 -9.51 6.37 -4.71
C PHE A 99 -10.07 5.70 -5.98
N ASP A 100 -11.29 6.08 -6.39
CA ASP A 100 -11.96 5.47 -7.55
C ASP A 100 -11.16 5.72 -8.84
N ASN A 101 -10.93 4.66 -9.63
CA ASN A 101 -10.09 4.67 -10.84
C ASN A 101 -8.64 5.13 -10.59
N ILE A 102 -8.13 5.05 -9.35
CA ILE A 102 -6.71 5.30 -9.09
C ILE A 102 -5.86 4.25 -9.82
N LYS A 103 -4.68 4.67 -10.30
CA LYS A 103 -3.65 3.76 -10.77
C LYS A 103 -2.39 3.90 -9.92
N LEU A 104 -1.88 2.78 -9.46
CA LEU A 104 -0.62 2.70 -8.72
C LEU A 104 0.45 2.09 -9.64
N GLU A 105 1.56 2.78 -9.86
CA GLU A 105 2.64 2.34 -10.74
C GLU A 105 3.98 2.33 -9.99
N MET A 106 4.67 1.18 -10.00
CA MET A 106 6.03 1.07 -9.46
C MET A 106 6.15 1.54 -8.00
N ILE A 107 5.13 1.22 -7.19
CA ILE A 107 5.09 1.54 -5.77
C ILE A 107 5.90 0.49 -5.00
N ASP A 108 6.82 0.94 -4.13
CA ASP A 108 7.53 0.04 -3.23
C ASP A 108 6.59 -0.38 -2.09
N PRO A 109 6.39 -1.69 -1.83
CA PRO A 109 5.55 -2.17 -0.74
C PRO A 109 5.98 -1.69 0.65
N LEU A 110 7.27 -1.44 0.85
CA LEU A 110 7.75 -0.85 2.10
C LEU A 110 7.42 0.64 2.17
N GLU A 111 7.15 1.28 1.03
CA GLU A 111 6.83 2.69 0.90
C GLU A 111 5.32 3.03 0.89
N PHE A 112 4.46 2.01 0.89
CA PHE A 112 3.01 2.15 0.84
C PHE A 112 2.34 1.37 1.98
N HIS A 113 2.16 2.03 3.13
CA HIS A 113 1.65 1.42 4.36
C HIS A 113 0.60 2.34 5.00
N ASN A 114 -0.67 1.95 4.90
CA ASN A 114 -1.78 2.61 5.58
C ASN A 114 -2.88 1.62 5.98
N THR A 115 -3.65 2.02 7.00
CA THR A 115 -4.98 1.48 7.21
C THR A 115 -5.99 2.35 6.46
N PHE A 116 -6.66 1.76 5.49
CA PHE A 116 -7.80 2.35 4.79
C PHE A 116 -9.08 1.87 5.45
N TYR A 117 -9.90 2.79 5.93
CA TYR A 117 -11.16 2.47 6.60
C TYR A 117 -12.34 3.14 5.88
N GLN A 118 -13.30 2.35 5.41
CA GLN A 118 -14.47 2.83 4.65
C GLN A 118 -14.11 3.64 3.39
N CYS A 119 -12.94 3.39 2.80
CA CYS A 119 -12.51 4.04 1.57
C CYS A 119 -13.17 3.42 0.33
N SER A 120 -13.21 4.16 -0.77
CA SER A 120 -13.67 3.65 -2.07
C SER A 120 -12.48 3.46 -3.02
N PHE A 121 -12.37 2.31 -3.66
CA PHE A 121 -11.34 1.98 -4.65
C PHE A 121 -12.00 1.41 -5.91
N LYS A 122 -13.20 1.88 -6.28
CA LYS A 122 -13.93 1.32 -7.41
C LYS A 122 -13.10 1.45 -8.67
N LYS A 123 -12.93 0.35 -9.40
CA LYS A 123 -12.17 0.34 -10.66
C LYS A 123 -10.71 0.77 -10.51
N ALA A 124 -10.15 0.72 -9.30
CA ALA A 124 -8.73 0.98 -9.10
C ALA A 124 -7.89 -0.07 -9.84
N ASP A 125 -6.78 0.37 -10.42
CA ASP A 125 -5.77 -0.48 -11.02
C ASP A 125 -4.64 -0.71 -10.02
N PHE A 126 -4.62 -1.91 -9.46
CA PHE A 126 -3.63 -2.38 -8.50
C PHE A 126 -2.65 -3.37 -9.12
N ASN A 127 -2.57 -3.49 -10.44
CA ASN A 127 -1.68 -4.47 -11.06
C ASN A 127 -0.25 -4.40 -10.50
N ASP A 128 0.32 -5.58 -10.26
CA ASP A 128 1.69 -5.76 -9.73
C ASP A 128 1.95 -5.11 -8.35
N CYS A 129 0.93 -4.65 -7.64
CA CYS A 129 1.07 -4.05 -6.31
C CYS A 129 1.22 -5.11 -5.20
N ASP A 130 1.88 -4.70 -4.11
CA ASP A 130 2.03 -5.50 -2.90
C ASP A 130 1.53 -4.73 -1.68
N PHE A 131 0.40 -5.19 -1.15
CA PHE A 131 -0.35 -4.59 -0.07
C PHE A 131 -0.26 -5.37 1.24
N ARG A 132 0.75 -6.24 1.41
CA ARG A 132 0.92 -7.04 2.65
C ARG A 132 1.10 -6.18 3.90
N TYR A 133 1.45 -4.91 3.74
CA TYR A 133 1.59 -3.92 4.81
C TYR A 133 0.43 -2.91 4.85
N CYS A 134 -0.67 -3.14 4.13
CA CYS A 134 -1.87 -2.31 4.18
C CYS A 134 -3.04 -3.04 4.88
N SER A 135 -4.13 -2.32 5.15
CA SER A 135 -5.40 -2.89 5.60
C SER A 135 -6.54 -2.19 4.86
N PHE A 136 -7.45 -2.94 4.20
CA PHE A 136 -8.58 -2.36 3.43
C PHE A 136 -9.94 -2.54 4.14
N GLU A 137 -10.02 -2.14 5.40
CA GLU A 137 -11.16 -2.37 6.27
C GLU A 137 -12.42 -1.64 5.78
N GLU A 138 -13.52 -2.39 5.62
CA GLU A 138 -14.81 -1.86 5.14
C GLU A 138 -14.72 -1.08 3.81
N CYS A 139 -13.69 -1.34 2.99
CA CYS A 139 -13.48 -0.62 1.74
C CYS A 139 -14.32 -1.19 0.60
N ASP A 140 -14.76 -0.31 -0.30
CA ASP A 140 -15.42 -0.68 -1.55
C ASP A 140 -14.38 -1.00 -2.62
N LEU A 141 -14.22 -2.30 -2.92
CA LEU A 141 -13.28 -2.84 -3.91
C LEU A 141 -13.98 -3.30 -5.20
N ASN A 142 -15.15 -2.74 -5.53
CA ASN A 142 -15.87 -3.15 -6.73
C ASN A 142 -15.07 -2.88 -8.01
N GLU A 143 -15.00 -3.89 -8.89
CA GLU A 143 -14.34 -3.80 -10.20
C GLU A 143 -12.82 -3.47 -10.14
N VAL A 144 -12.14 -3.68 -9.02
CA VAL A 144 -10.68 -3.52 -8.95
C VAL A 144 -9.95 -4.47 -9.90
N ILE A 145 -8.84 -4.00 -10.47
CA ILE A 145 -7.95 -4.77 -11.32
C ILE A 145 -6.76 -5.22 -10.47
N ILE A 146 -6.55 -6.53 -10.34
CA ILE A 146 -5.63 -7.12 -9.35
C ILE A 146 -4.70 -8.19 -9.95
N CYS A 147 -4.28 -8.05 -11.21
CA CYS A 147 -3.33 -8.99 -11.79
C CYS A 147 -1.99 -8.91 -11.05
N ASN A 148 -1.42 -10.07 -10.70
CA ASN A 148 -0.13 -10.19 -9.99
C ASN A 148 -0.06 -9.49 -8.61
N VAL A 149 -1.19 -9.22 -7.97
CA VAL A 149 -1.22 -8.56 -6.64
C VAL A 149 -0.84 -9.49 -5.51
N LEU A 150 -0.09 -8.98 -4.53
CA LEU A 150 -0.02 -9.53 -3.18
C LEU A 150 -0.95 -8.74 -2.27
N GLY A 151 -2.05 -9.33 -1.81
CA GLY A 151 -3.08 -8.62 -1.05
C GLY A 151 -2.74 -8.41 0.44
N ASP A 152 -3.64 -7.77 1.17
CA ASP A 152 -3.56 -7.59 2.63
C ASP A 152 -3.90 -8.86 3.43
N MET A 153 -4.30 -9.92 2.73
CA MET A 153 -4.73 -11.22 3.27
C MET A 153 -5.97 -11.14 4.17
N LYS A 154 -6.71 -10.02 4.13
CA LYS A 154 -7.99 -9.84 4.80
C LYS A 154 -9.10 -9.64 3.77
N GLN A 155 -8.94 -8.63 2.92
CA GLN A 155 -9.97 -8.14 2.00
C GLN A 155 -9.55 -8.39 0.55
N ILE A 156 -8.27 -8.18 0.24
CA ILE A 156 -7.64 -8.63 -1.00
C ILE A 156 -6.82 -9.86 -0.65
N CYS A 157 -7.22 -11.01 -1.20
CA CYS A 157 -6.54 -12.28 -0.98
C CYS A 157 -5.80 -12.70 -2.25
N SER A 158 -4.51 -12.99 -2.11
CA SER A 158 -3.70 -13.64 -3.13
C SER A 158 -3.22 -14.97 -2.58
N LEU A 159 -3.10 -16.02 -3.41
CA LEU A 159 -2.54 -17.29 -2.96
C LEU A 159 -1.01 -17.19 -2.81
N GLN A 160 -0.61 -16.55 -1.73
CA GLN A 160 0.69 -16.60 -1.09
C GLN A 160 0.37 -17.05 0.33
N VAL A 161 0.74 -18.28 0.69
CA VAL A 161 0.14 -18.94 1.85
C VAL A 161 0.41 -18.24 3.19
N ASP A 162 1.32 -17.26 3.28
CA ASP A 162 1.48 -16.39 4.45
C ASP A 162 2.32 -15.14 4.09
N SER A 163 2.73 -14.36 5.09
CA SER A 163 3.69 -13.25 5.01
C SER A 163 4.92 -13.59 4.15
N PHE A 164 5.33 -14.86 4.16
CA PHE A 164 6.44 -15.38 3.39
C PHE A 164 5.98 -16.11 2.12
N LYS A 165 6.68 -15.84 1.01
CA LYS A 165 6.59 -16.67 -0.19
C LYS A 165 7.11 -18.06 0.15
N ILE A 166 6.31 -19.09 -0.16
CA ILE A 166 6.75 -20.48 -0.12
C ILE A 166 7.06 -20.93 -1.54
N ALA A 167 8.34 -21.23 -1.79
CA ALA A 167 8.80 -21.85 -3.02
C ALA A 167 9.24 -23.28 -2.71
N PHE A 168 8.98 -24.23 -3.61
CA PHE A 168 9.35 -25.62 -3.37
C PHE A 168 9.70 -26.34 -4.68
N THR A 169 10.60 -27.31 -4.55
CA THR A 169 10.86 -28.37 -5.54
C THR A 169 10.47 -29.71 -4.94
N LYS A 170 10.78 -30.82 -5.61
CA LYS A 170 10.62 -32.17 -5.02
C LYS A 170 11.55 -32.41 -3.81
N ASP A 171 12.65 -31.66 -3.69
CA ASP A 171 13.72 -31.92 -2.71
C ASP A 171 13.94 -30.77 -1.72
N ILE A 172 13.42 -29.57 -2.02
CA ILE A 172 13.73 -28.32 -1.30
C ILE A 172 12.44 -27.55 -1.02
N ILE A 173 12.34 -26.98 0.17
CA ILE A 173 11.31 -25.98 0.50
C ILE A 173 12.03 -24.72 1.00
N ALA A 174 11.62 -23.58 0.47
CA ALA A 174 12.02 -22.26 0.94
C ALA A 174 10.78 -21.52 1.47
N ILE A 175 10.89 -20.99 2.69
CA ILE A 175 9.90 -20.10 3.31
C ILE A 175 10.64 -18.79 3.63
N GLY A 176 10.36 -17.73 2.87
CA GLY A 176 11.12 -16.49 2.99
C GLY A 176 12.61 -16.72 2.69
N CYS A 177 13.50 -16.32 3.61
CA CYS A 177 14.94 -16.51 3.45
C CYS A 177 15.45 -17.90 3.90
N LYS A 178 14.59 -18.71 4.54
CA LYS A 178 14.97 -20.03 5.08
C LYS A 178 14.78 -21.09 4.00
N ASN A 179 15.89 -21.67 3.54
CA ASN A 179 15.94 -22.57 2.40
C ASN A 179 16.61 -23.90 2.80
N GLU A 180 15.84 -24.97 2.90
CA GLU A 180 16.29 -26.24 3.43
C GLU A 180 15.70 -27.44 2.66
N SER A 181 16.31 -28.61 2.82
CA SER A 181 15.80 -29.83 2.19
C SER A 181 14.42 -30.23 2.73
N LEU A 182 13.61 -30.90 1.92
CA LEU A 182 12.31 -31.44 2.31
C LEU A 182 12.42 -32.35 3.55
N ASP A 183 13.46 -33.17 3.61
CA ASP A 183 13.72 -34.07 4.73
C ASP A 183 14.13 -33.34 6.01
N TRP A 184 14.80 -32.19 5.88
CA TRP A 184 15.08 -31.31 7.00
C TRP A 184 13.77 -30.74 7.55
N TRP A 185 12.90 -30.18 6.69
CA TRP A 185 11.61 -29.61 7.10
C TRP A 185 10.68 -30.63 7.77
N LYS A 186 10.71 -31.89 7.33
CA LYS A 186 9.95 -32.99 7.97
C LYS A 186 10.43 -33.30 9.40
N LYS A 187 11.69 -33.01 9.73
CA LYS A 187 12.33 -33.37 11.00
C LYS A 187 12.56 -32.16 11.92
N ALA A 188 12.51 -30.95 11.38
CA ALA A 188 12.78 -29.72 12.12
C ALA A 188 11.74 -29.51 13.23
N SER A 189 12.23 -29.16 14.42
CA SER A 189 11.39 -28.68 15.52
C SER A 189 11.03 -27.21 15.32
N ASP A 190 9.98 -26.74 15.97
CA ASP A 190 9.56 -25.33 15.92
C ASP A 190 10.69 -24.37 16.30
N ASP A 191 11.54 -24.75 17.26
CA ASP A 191 12.69 -23.94 17.70
C ASP A 191 13.78 -23.80 16.65
N LEU A 192 13.95 -24.78 15.76
CA LEU A 192 14.88 -24.70 14.63
C LEU A 192 14.31 -23.89 13.46
N ILE A 193 12.99 -23.78 13.39
CA ILE A 193 12.29 -23.04 12.34
C ILE A 193 12.18 -21.55 12.71
N LYS A 194 12.09 -21.22 14.00
CA LYS A 194 12.14 -19.85 14.50
C LYS A 194 13.42 -19.14 14.03
N ASP A 195 13.27 -17.87 13.68
CA ASP A 195 14.34 -16.90 13.48
C ASP A 195 14.02 -15.73 14.42
N GLU A 196 15.03 -15.17 15.10
CA GLU A 196 14.85 -14.05 16.04
C GLU A 196 14.15 -12.84 15.41
N ARG A 197 14.20 -12.74 14.07
CA ARG A 197 13.54 -11.67 13.30
C ARG A 197 12.23 -12.10 12.63
N ASN A 198 11.97 -13.39 12.46
CA ASN A 198 10.89 -13.91 11.63
C ASN A 198 10.22 -15.16 12.25
N ASN A 199 8.89 -15.14 12.37
CA ASN A 199 8.15 -16.26 12.93
C ASN A 199 7.74 -17.32 11.87
N TYR A 200 8.73 -17.96 11.22
CA TYR A 200 8.46 -19.00 10.20
C TYR A 200 7.70 -20.22 10.76
N SER A 201 7.75 -20.46 12.09
CA SER A 201 7.16 -21.63 12.73
C SER A 201 5.63 -21.64 12.67
N GLN A 202 5.01 -20.45 12.73
CA GLN A 202 3.57 -20.30 12.60
C GLN A 202 3.09 -20.63 11.18
N THR A 203 3.76 -20.05 10.18
CA THR A 203 3.51 -20.34 8.75
C THR A 203 3.69 -21.81 8.44
N TRP A 204 4.78 -22.42 8.89
CA TRP A 204 5.03 -23.85 8.65
C TRP A 204 3.92 -24.73 9.24
N ASN A 205 3.55 -24.49 10.49
CA ASN A 205 2.53 -25.32 11.15
C ASN A 205 1.13 -25.16 10.54
N ALA A 206 0.78 -23.97 10.03
CA ALA A 206 -0.49 -23.75 9.38
C ALA A 206 -0.62 -24.46 8.03
N TYR A 207 0.46 -24.56 7.25
CA TYR A 207 0.39 -24.97 5.84
C TYR A 207 1.13 -26.26 5.49
N LYS A 208 1.96 -26.83 6.37
CA LYS A 208 2.78 -28.01 6.05
C LYS A 208 1.98 -29.19 5.46
N ASP A 209 0.80 -29.48 6.01
CA ASP A 209 -0.02 -30.62 5.56
C ASP A 209 -0.60 -30.38 4.15
N ILE A 210 -0.97 -29.14 3.84
CA ILE A 210 -1.46 -28.75 2.50
C ILE A 210 -0.29 -28.72 1.52
N LEU A 211 0.86 -28.19 1.95
CA LEU A 211 2.07 -28.11 1.13
C LEU A 211 2.58 -29.49 0.72
N PHE A 212 2.62 -30.45 1.65
CA PHE A 212 2.99 -31.84 1.33
C PHE A 212 2.01 -32.46 0.34
N LYS A 213 0.71 -32.24 0.50
CA LYS A 213 -0.29 -32.71 -0.49
C LYS A 213 -0.04 -32.09 -1.87
N ILE A 214 0.29 -30.80 -1.95
CA ILE A 214 0.61 -30.15 -3.23
C ILE A 214 1.88 -30.74 -3.84
N ILE A 215 2.93 -30.98 -3.04
CA ILE A 215 4.19 -31.61 -3.47
C ILE A 215 3.91 -33.03 -4.00
N ASP A 216 3.13 -33.82 -3.28
CA ASP A 216 2.76 -35.19 -3.66
C ASP A 216 1.91 -35.20 -4.94
N ILE A 217 0.96 -34.29 -5.09
CA ILE A 217 0.16 -34.15 -6.33
C ILE A 217 1.06 -33.74 -7.52
N LYS A 218 2.00 -32.82 -7.30
CA LYS A 218 2.86 -32.28 -8.36
C LYS A 218 3.98 -33.22 -8.77
N PHE A 219 4.55 -33.98 -7.84
CA PHE A 219 5.76 -34.79 -8.07
C PHE A 219 5.58 -36.29 -7.76
N GLY A 220 4.57 -36.68 -6.99
CA GLY A 220 4.30 -38.09 -6.64
C GLY A 220 3.74 -38.94 -7.78
N GLY A 221 3.27 -38.32 -8.87
CA GLY A 221 2.87 -38.99 -10.12
C GLY A 221 4.03 -39.26 -11.10
N LEU A 222 5.25 -38.79 -10.80
CA LEU A 222 6.46 -39.07 -11.57
C LEU A 222 7.18 -40.27 -10.94
N ARG A 223 6.57 -41.46 -11.06
CA ARG A 223 7.26 -42.74 -10.83
C ARG A 223 7.59 -43.39 -12.15
#